data_AF-A0A8K0Y3P9-F1
#
_entry.id   AF-A0A8K0Y3P9-F1
#
_cell.length_a   1.000
_cell.length_b   1.000
_cell.length_c   1.000
_cell.angle_alpha   90.00
_cell.angle_beta   90.00
_cell.angle_gamma   90.00
#
_symmetry.space_group_name_H-M   'P 1'
#
loop_
_entity.id
_entity.type
_entity.pdbx_description
1 polymer ?
#
loop_
_entity_poly.entity_id
_entity_poly.type
_entity_poly.pdbx_seq_one_letter_code
_entity_poly.pdbx_strand_id
1 'polypeptide(L)'
;MIDSTGKTLDKVMTGQQVQIVSDVTNKVNKDQSFAYLVQIQDSNGITLSLSWITGSLLPDQNMSLSPIMDTKNIWNLYCSDICVARSNKS
;
A
#
# COMPACT_ATOMS: atom_id res chain seq x y z
N MET A 1 12.94 0.15 -27.92
CA MET A 1 13.71 1.41 -27.85
C MET A 1 15.10 1.08 -27.29
N ILE A 2 16.16 1.67 -27.83
CA ILE A 2 17.58 1.46 -27.45
C ILE A 2 18.20 2.81 -27.08
N ASP A 3 19.17 2.84 -26.19
CA ASP A 3 19.91 4.07 -25.88
C ASP A 3 20.97 4.41 -26.94
N SER A 4 21.63 5.56 -26.79
CA SER A 4 22.63 6.09 -27.74
C SER A 4 23.92 5.26 -27.83
N THR A 5 24.02 4.14 -27.11
CA THR A 5 25.14 3.19 -27.17
C THR A 5 24.76 1.82 -27.71
N GLY A 6 23.49 1.62 -28.10
CA GLY A 6 23.01 0.38 -28.73
C GLY A 6 22.70 -0.75 -27.74
N LYS A 7 22.58 -0.45 -26.45
CA LYS A 7 22.16 -1.42 -25.44
C LYS A 7 20.64 -1.44 -25.34
N THR A 8 20.04 -2.63 -25.35
CA THR A 8 18.64 -2.83 -24.97
C THR A 8 18.45 -2.33 -23.55
N LEU A 9 17.45 -1.48 -23.30
CA LEU A 9 17.10 -0.95 -21.97
C LEU A 9 16.52 -2.07 -21.07
N ASP A 10 17.34 -3.07 -20.76
CA ASP A 10 17.01 -4.16 -19.83
C ASP A 10 17.45 -3.78 -18.42
N LYS A 11 16.63 -2.96 -17.75
CA LYS A 11 16.34 -3.04 -16.29
C LYS A 11 15.58 -1.80 -15.82
N VAL A 12 14.35 -2.02 -15.38
CA VAL A 12 13.77 -1.20 -14.31
C VAL A 12 14.72 -1.29 -13.10
N MET A 13 15.17 -0.14 -12.59
CA MET A 13 16.18 -0.10 -11.53
C MET A 13 15.63 -0.74 -10.24
N THR A 14 16.31 -1.76 -9.74
CA THR A 14 16.01 -2.39 -8.45
C THR A 14 16.24 -1.40 -7.30
N GLY A 15 15.23 -1.17 -6.44
CA GLY A 15 15.35 -0.36 -5.22
C GLY A 15 14.46 0.90 -5.16
N GLN A 16 13.41 0.99 -5.97
CA GLN A 16 12.45 2.09 -5.87
C GLN A 16 11.43 1.83 -4.76
N GLN A 17 11.15 2.86 -3.98
CA GLN A 17 10.13 2.85 -2.94
C GLN A 17 8.88 3.58 -3.44
N VAL A 18 7.71 3.04 -3.12
CA VAL A 18 6.42 3.69 -3.40
C VAL A 18 5.81 4.15 -2.08
N GLN A 19 5.44 5.42 -1.99
CA GLN A 19 4.72 5.97 -0.85
C GLN A 19 3.23 6.06 -1.18
N ILE A 20 2.39 5.57 -0.27
CA ILE A 20 0.93 5.62 -0.42
C ILE A 20 0.39 6.49 0.70
N VAL A 21 -0.29 7.58 0.37
CA VAL A 21 -0.85 8.53 1.33
C VAL A 21 -2.37 8.37 1.35
N SER A 22 -2.97 8.32 2.54
CA SER A 22 -4.42 8.19 2.71
C SER A 22 -4.89 8.82 4.01
N ASP A 23 -6.09 9.37 3.99
CA ASP A 23 -6.78 9.85 5.19
C ASP A 23 -7.86 8.86 5.61
N VAL A 24 -7.81 8.42 6.87
CA VAL A 24 -8.82 7.55 7.48
C VAL A 24 -9.60 8.39 8.48
N THR A 25 -10.93 8.38 8.37
CA THR A 25 -11.82 9.11 9.29
C THR A 25 -12.82 8.15 9.92
N ASN A 26 -12.98 8.23 11.23
CA ASN A 26 -14.05 7.53 11.92
C ASN A 26 -15.34 8.34 11.88
N LYS A 27 -16.32 7.89 11.07
CA LYS A 27 -17.64 8.53 10.96
C LYS A 27 -18.73 7.89 11.83
N VAL A 28 -18.37 7.02 12.77
CA VAL A 28 -19.34 6.47 13.74
C VAL A 28 -19.17 7.15 15.09
N ASN A 29 -20.29 7.34 15.81
CA ASN A 29 -20.30 7.99 17.12
C ASN A 29 -19.85 7.04 18.26
N LYS A 30 -18.71 6.38 18.06
CA LYS A 30 -17.99 5.59 19.06
C LYS A 30 -16.55 5.37 18.63
N ASP A 31 -15.69 5.02 19.57
CA ASP A 31 -14.32 4.58 19.30
C ASP A 31 -14.32 3.39 18.34
N GLN A 32 -13.46 3.48 17.33
CA GLN A 32 -13.37 2.47 16.29
C GLN A 32 -11.94 2.04 16.04
N SER A 33 -11.64 0.78 16.38
CA SER A 33 -10.40 0.14 15.97
C SER A 33 -10.42 -0.21 14.48
N PHE A 34 -9.28 -0.07 13.82
CA PHE A 34 -9.11 -0.35 12.40
C PHE A 34 -7.80 -1.07 12.09
N ALA A 35 -7.78 -1.73 10.94
CA ALA A 35 -6.56 -2.14 10.24
C ALA A 35 -6.56 -1.53 8.84
N TYR A 36 -5.47 -0.86 8.48
CA TYR A 36 -5.20 -0.32 7.16
C TYR A 36 -4.19 -1.23 6.49
N LEU A 37 -4.60 -1.94 5.44
CA LEU A 37 -3.77 -2.86 4.69
C LEU A 37 -3.50 -2.27 3.33
N VAL A 38 -2.27 -2.46 2.88
CA VAL A 38 -1.88 -2.13 1.52
C VAL A 38 -1.10 -3.31 0.97
N GLN A 39 -1.45 -3.73 -0.23
CA GLN A 39 -0.84 -4.88 -0.89
C GLN A 39 -0.43 -4.58 -2.32
N ILE A 40 0.69 -5.16 -2.73
CA ILE A 40 1.09 -5.27 -4.13
C ILE A 40 0.88 -6.71 -4.53
N GLN A 41 0.16 -6.91 -5.61
CA GLN A 41 -0.11 -8.23 -6.17
C GLN A 41 0.43 -8.33 -7.59
N ASP A 42 0.70 -9.55 -8.04
CA ASP A 42 0.92 -9.81 -9.46
C ASP A 42 -0.42 -9.86 -10.23
N SER A 43 -0.34 -10.03 -11.55
CA SER A 43 -1.52 -10.15 -12.42
C SER A 43 -2.43 -11.35 -12.12
N ASN A 44 -1.94 -12.34 -11.36
CA ASN A 44 -2.70 -13.52 -10.95
C ASN A 44 -3.35 -13.34 -9.57
N GLY A 45 -3.19 -12.16 -8.94
CA GLY A 45 -3.70 -11.87 -7.60
C GLY A 45 -2.82 -12.41 -6.47
N ILE A 46 -1.59 -12.85 -6.75
CA ILE A 46 -0.65 -13.31 -5.72
C ILE A 46 -0.02 -12.09 -5.04
N THR A 47 -0.14 -11.97 -3.72
CA THR A 47 0.48 -10.89 -2.93
C THR A 47 1.99 -11.04 -2.88
N LEU A 48 2.68 -10.10 -3.51
CA LEU A 48 4.14 -9.99 -3.56
C LEU A 48 4.70 -9.13 -2.43
N SER A 49 3.91 -8.18 -1.93
CA SER A 49 4.27 -7.30 -0.82
C SER A 49 3.03 -6.93 -0.01
N LEU A 50 3.16 -6.89 1.31
CA LEU A 50 2.08 -6.59 2.23
C LEU A 50 2.59 -5.70 3.37
N SER A 51 1.89 -4.62 3.63
CA SER A 51 2.14 -3.73 4.77
C SER A 51 0.81 -3.38 5.45
N TRP A 52 0.83 -3.19 6.76
CA TRP A 52 -0.36 -2.80 7.51
C TRP A 52 -0.06 -1.85 8.66
N ILE A 53 -1.06 -1.05 8.99
CA ILE A 53 -1.09 -0.15 10.16
C ILE A 53 -2.39 -0.43 10.92
N THR A 54 -2.30 -0.63 12.23
CA THR A 54 -3.49 -0.76 13.09
C THR A 54 -3.58 0.42 14.04
N GLY A 55 -4.80 0.82 14.37
CA GLY A 55 -5.03 1.92 15.30
C GLY A 55 -6.46 1.94 15.83
N SER A 56 -6.76 2.99 16.59
CA SER A 56 -8.12 3.31 17.03
C SER A 56 -8.35 4.80 16.85
N LEU A 57 -9.53 5.15 16.38
CA LEU A 57 -9.96 6.53 16.20
C LEU A 57 -11.16 6.82 17.09
N LEU A 58 -11.13 7.95 17.80
CA LEU A 58 -12.29 8.52 18.48
C LEU A 58 -13.36 8.93 17.45
N PRO A 59 -14.61 9.21 17.86
CA PRO A 59 -15.63 9.77 16.97
C PRO A 59 -15.13 11.00 16.22
N ASP A 60 -15.41 11.05 14.92
CA ASP A 60 -15.03 12.13 13.99
C ASP A 60 -13.53 12.42 13.85
N GLN A 61 -12.68 11.62 14.50
CA GLN A 61 -11.23 11.75 14.39
C GLN A 61 -10.74 11.33 13.01
N ASN A 62 -9.80 12.10 12.45
CA ASN A 62 -9.03 11.74 11.27
C ASN A 62 -7.61 11.26 11.64
N MET A 63 -7.02 10.49 10.74
CA MET A 63 -5.61 10.13 10.76
C MET A 63 -5.08 9.99 9.34
N SER A 64 -3.98 10.68 9.05
CA SER A 64 -3.24 10.52 7.79
C SER A 64 -2.22 9.39 7.93
N LEU A 65 -2.23 8.48 6.96
CA LEU A 65 -1.35 7.31 6.88
C LEU A 65 -0.47 7.42 5.64
N SER A 66 0.80 7.05 5.76
CA SER A 66 1.77 7.17 4.68
C SER A 66 2.78 6.00 4.57
N PRO A 67 2.33 4.73 4.53
CA PRO A 67 3.27 3.62 4.42
C PRO A 67 4.09 3.66 3.13
N ILE A 68 5.33 3.20 3.25
CA ILE A 68 6.27 3.03 2.15
C ILE A 68 6.39 1.54 1.83
N MET A 69 6.37 1.19 0.55
CA MET A 69 6.55 -0.16 0.06
C MET A 69 7.83 -0.31 -0.72
N ASP A 70 8.51 -1.42 -0.47
CA ASP A 70 9.62 -1.86 -1.31
C ASP A 70 9.09 -2.60 -2.55
N THR A 71 9.60 -2.23 -3.72
CA THR A 71 9.24 -2.82 -5.02
C THR A 71 10.35 -3.70 -5.59
N LYS A 72 11.42 -3.94 -4.82
CA LYS A 72 12.59 -4.70 -5.28
C LYS A 72 12.17 -6.12 -5.70
N ASN A 73 12.33 -6.39 -7.00
CA ASN A 73 12.02 -7.64 -7.72
C ASN A 73 10.60 -7.77 -8.30
N ILE A 74 9.79 -6.71 -8.32
CA ILE A 74 8.45 -6.73 -8.91
C ILE A 74 8.53 -6.16 -10.33
N TRP A 75 8.82 -7.03 -11.31
CA TRP A 75 9.04 -6.64 -12.71
C TRP A 75 7.78 -6.14 -13.45
N ASN A 76 6.61 -6.12 -12.79
CA ASN A 76 5.38 -5.50 -13.23
C ASN A 76 4.59 -5.08 -11.97
N LEU A 77 4.65 -3.81 -11.58
CA LEU A 77 3.95 -3.35 -10.37
C LEU A 77 2.45 -3.21 -10.65
N TYR A 78 1.62 -3.97 -9.95
CA TYR A 78 0.18 -3.75 -9.87
C TYR A 78 -0.22 -3.45 -8.42
N CYS A 79 -0.58 -2.20 -8.14
CA CYS A 79 -1.29 -1.87 -6.89
C CYS A 79 -2.74 -2.31 -7.06
N SER A 80 -3.13 -3.42 -6.43
CA SER A 80 -4.50 -3.92 -6.54
C SER A 80 -5.41 -3.28 -5.50
N ASP A 81 -5.01 -3.26 -4.22
CA ASP A 81 -5.95 -2.91 -3.14
C ASP A 81 -5.36 -2.11 -1.97
N ILE A 82 -6.14 -1.14 -1.52
CA ILE A 82 -6.03 -0.46 -0.23
C ILE A 82 -7.31 -0.77 0.56
N CYS A 83 -7.18 -1.36 1.74
CA CYS A 83 -8.32 -1.82 2.54
C CYS A 83 -8.29 -1.23 3.95
N VAL A 84 -9.40 -0.63 4.40
CA VAL A 84 -9.63 -0.30 5.81
C VAL A 84 -10.65 -1.28 6.38
N ALA A 85 -10.17 -2.18 7.25
CA ALA A 85 -11.02 -3.14 7.93
C ALA A 85 -11.42 -2.63 9.32
N ARG A 86 -12.71 -2.77 9.62
CA ARG A 86 -13.26 -2.57 10.97
C ARG A 86 -12.86 -3.75 11.85
N SER A 87 -12.13 -3.49 12.95
CA SER A 87 -11.89 -4.52 13.96
C SER A 87 -13.03 -4.54 14.97
N ASN A 88 -13.71 -5.67 15.09
CA ASN A 88 -14.64 -5.94 16.19
C ASN A 88 -13.90 -6.83 17.19
N LYS A 89 -13.40 -6.25 18.29
CA LYS A 89 -13.02 -7.07 19.45
C LYS A 89 -14.32 -7.58 20.07
N SER A 90 -14.45 -8.91 20.09
CA SER A 90 -15.47 -9.64 20.85
C SER A 90 -15.32 -9.43 22.35
#